data_AF-A0A093GS57-F1
#
_entry.id   AF-A0A093GS57-F1
#
_cell.length_a   1.000
_cell.length_b   1.000
_cell.length_c   1.000
_cell.angle_alpha   90.00
_cell.angle_beta   90.00
_cell.angle_gamma   90.00
#
_symmetry.space_group_name_H-M   'P 1'
#
loop_
_entity.id
_entity.type
_entity.pdbx_description
1 polymer ?
#
loop_
_entity_poly.entity_id
_entity_poly.type
_entity_poly.pdbx_seq_one_letter_code
_entity_poly.pdbx_strand_id
1 'polypeptide(L)' 'ANNYLEYKCETVLQEMRKCCARYPKGRSVCCSGFEKEEREREKSKVTSE' A
#
# COMPACT_ATOMS: atom_id res chain seq x y z
N ALA A 1 -1.09 11.12 15.87
CA ALA A 1 -1.69 11.72 14.65
C ALA A 1 -2.79 10.81 14.12
N ASN A 2 -3.84 11.39 13.51
CA ASN A 2 -4.99 10.72 12.86
C ASN A 2 -5.77 9.63 13.61
N ASN A 3 -5.42 9.32 14.87
CA ASN A 3 -6.06 8.29 15.71
C ASN A 3 -6.13 6.91 15.05
N TYR A 4 -5.09 6.55 14.28
CA TYR A 4 -5.04 5.32 13.48
C TYR A 4 -6.16 5.16 12.44
N LEU A 5 -6.89 6.24 12.16
CA LEU A 5 -7.91 6.24 11.11
C LEU A 5 -7.21 6.34 9.76
N GLU A 6 -7.09 5.20 9.09
CA GLU A 6 -6.31 5.04 7.84
C GLU A 6 -6.78 5.99 6.73
N TYR A 7 -8.08 6.23 6.60
CA TYR A 7 -8.64 7.16 5.61
C TYR A 7 -8.11 8.60 5.78
N LYS A 8 -7.74 9.01 7.00
CA LYS A 8 -7.12 10.33 7.24
C LYS A 8 -5.66 10.39 6.83
N CYS A 9 -5.04 9.23 6.59
CA CYS A 9 -3.67 9.08 6.13
C CYS A 9 -3.58 8.82 4.62
N GLU A 10 -4.71 8.83 3.88
CA GLU A 10 -4.79 8.41 2.49
C GLU A 10 -3.71 9.05 1.60
N THR A 11 -3.52 10.36 1.72
CA THR A 11 -2.48 11.09 0.96
C THR A 11 -1.07 10.55 1.24
N VAL A 12 -0.74 10.30 2.51
CA VAL A 12 0.57 9.76 2.90
C VAL A 12 0.75 8.34 2.38
N LEU A 13 -0.30 7.52 2.48
CA LEU A 13 -0.29 6.14 1.99
C LEU A 13 -0.12 6.10 0.46
N GLN A 14 -0.76 7.00 -0.29
CA GLN A 14 -0.54 7.12 -1.74
C GLN A 14 0.91 7.50 -2.07
N GLU A 15 1.51 8.42 -1.34
CA GLU A 15 2.92 8.78 -1.54
C GLU A 15 3.87 7.62 -1.21
N MET A 16 3.58 6.85 -0.16
CA MET A 16 4.34 5.63 0.16
C MET A 16 4.22 4.57 -0.94
N ARG A 17 3.03 4.37 -1.52
CA ARG A 17 2.85 3.48 -2.68
C ARG A 17 3.70 3.93 -3.87
N LYS A 18 3.67 5.23 -4.21
CA LYS A 18 4.50 5.80 -5.28
C LYS A 18 5.99 5.62 -4.99
N CYS A 19 6.42 5.79 -3.74
CA CYS A 19 7.79 5.54 -3.33
C CYS A 19 8.19 4.08 -3.59
N CYS A 20 7.38 3.13 -3.14
CA CYS A 20 7.69 1.71 -3.27
C CYS A 20 7.66 1.22 -4.72
N ALA A 21 6.81 1.79 -5.58
CA ALA A 21 6.78 1.46 -7.01
C ALA A 21 8.07 1.84 -7.77
N ARG A 22 8.91 2.74 -7.24
CA ARG A 22 10.16 3.16 -7.89
C ARG A 22 11.32 2.18 -7.70
N TYR A 23 11.23 1.29 -6.74
CA TYR A 23 12.35 0.44 -6.34
C TYR A 23 12.07 -1.04 -6.60
N PRO A 24 13.11 -1.86 -6.80
CA PRO A 24 12.96 -3.30 -6.88
C PRO A 24 12.34 -3.87 -5.60
N LYS A 25 11.55 -4.93 -5.77
CA LYS A 25 10.90 -5.64 -4.66
C LYS A 25 11.92 -6.12 -3.64
N GLY A 26 11.57 -6.03 -2.37
CA GLY A 26 12.44 -6.48 -1.26
C GLY A 26 13.58 -5.52 -0.91
N ARG A 27 13.71 -4.35 -1.57
CA ARG A 27 14.70 -3.34 -1.19
C ARG A 27 14.44 -2.70 0.18
N SER A 28 13.17 -2.60 0.59
CA SER A 28 12.75 -2.00 1.86
C SER A 28 11.68 -2.86 2.52
N VAL A 29 11.86 -3.13 3.81
CA VAL A 29 10.88 -3.89 4.62
C VAL A 29 9.52 -3.20 4.63
N CYS A 30 9.48 -1.86 4.68
CA CYS A 30 8.23 -1.11 4.61
C CYS A 30 7.51 -1.35 3.26
N CYS A 31 8.26 -1.32 2.15
CA CYS A 31 7.68 -1.55 0.82
C CYS A 31 7.19 -2.98 0.60
N SER A 32 7.82 -3.98 1.24
CA SER A 32 7.31 -5.35 1.22
C SER A 32 5.88 -5.45 1.79
N GLY A 33 5.55 -4.61 2.78
CA GLY A 33 4.19 -4.47 3.30
C GLY A 33 3.21 -3.91 2.26
N PHE A 34 3.54 -2.77 1.66
CA PHE A 34 2.71 -2.14 0.62
C PHE A 34 2.51 -3.04 -0.61
N GLU A 35 3.53 -3.77 -1.04
CA GLU A 35 3.42 -4.73 -2.15
C GLU A 35 2.49 -5.90 -1.84
N LYS A 36 2.40 -6.31 -0.57
CA LYS A 36 1.47 -7.36 -0.15
C LYS A 36 0.04 -6.80 -0.13
N GLU A 37 -0.15 -5.63 0.45
CA GLU A 37 -1.45 -4.96 0.55
C GLU A 37 -2.06 -4.70 -0.84
N GLU A 38 -1.28 -4.19 -1.80
CA GLU A 38 -1.77 -3.97 -3.17
C GLU A 38 -2.22 -5.29 -3.83
N ARG A 39 -1.45 -6.38 -3.67
CA ARG A 39 -1.83 -7.71 -4.18
C ARG A 39 -3.12 -8.23 -3.56
N GLU A 40 -3.33 -7.99 -2.28
CA GLU A 40 -4.58 -8.38 -1.61
C GLU A 40 -5.76 -7.53 -2.10
N ARG A 41 -5.54 -6.23 -2.32
CA ARG A 41 -6.54 -5.32 -2.87
C ARG A 41 -6.95 -5.70 -4.30
N GLU A 42 -6.00 -6.08 -5.15
CA GLU A 42 -6.27 -6.58 -6.51
C GLU A 42 -7.09 -7.87 -6.49
N LYS A 43 -6.74 -8.83 -5.61
CA LYS A 43 -7.53 -10.06 -5.44
C LYS A 43 -8.97 -9.78 -5.02
N SER A 44 -9.17 -8.89 -4.04
CA SER A 44 -10.50 -8.52 -3.56
C SER A 44 -11.38 -7.92 -4.64
N LYS A 45 -10.81 -7.11 -5.55
CA LYS A 45 -11.52 -6.56 -6.70
C LYS A 45 -11.99 -7.68 -7.64
N VAL A 46 -11.11 -8.62 -7.97
CA VAL A 46 -11.45 -9.76 -8.84
C VAL A 46 -12.54 -10.65 -8.24
N THR A 47 -12.57 -10.85 -6.92
CA THR A 47 -13.63 -11.64 -6.26
C THR A 47 -14.95 -10.90 -6.08
N SER A 48 -14.99 -9.59 -6.33
CA SER A 48 -16.22 -8.78 -6.19
C SER A 48 -16.89 -8.47 -7.54
N GLU A 49 -16.27 -8.89 -8.65
CA GLU A 49 -16.80 -8.83 -10.02
C GLU A 49 -17.47 -10.15 -10.43
#